data_AF-A0A7J9L9B1-F1
#
_entry.id   AF-A0A7J9L9B1-F1
#
_cell.length_a   1.000
_cell.length_b   1.000
_cell.length_c   1.000
_cell.angle_alpha   90.00
_cell.angle_beta   90.00
_cell.angle_gamma   90.00
#
_symmetry.space_group_name_H-M   'P 1'
#
loop_
_entity.id
_entity.type
_entity.pdbx_description
1 polymer ?
#
loop_
_entity_poly.entity_id
_entity_poly.type
_entity_poly.pdbx_seq_one_letter_code
_entity_poly.pdbx_strand_id
1 'polypeptide(L)' 'MHMQSSESEPVMKELCSKILTATDVGVRFSFPTATMREHFKLLEGSQSLDFQVTDKYSKVWTFRLYTRKNDGHPKP' A
#
# COMPACT_ATOMS: atom_id res chain seq x y z
N MET A 1 6.59 8.35 -43.34
CA MET A 1 6.94 9.17 -42.16
C MET A 1 6.67 8.30 -40.94
N HIS A 2 7.70 7.76 -40.30
CA HIS A 2 7.52 6.98 -39.07
C HIS A 2 7.40 7.98 -37.91
N MET A 3 6.19 8.13 -37.36
CA MET A 3 6.01 8.80 -36.08
C MET A 3 6.50 7.84 -34.99
N GLN A 4 7.69 8.09 -34.45
CA GLN A 4 8.10 7.46 -33.21
C GLN A 4 7.34 8.15 -32.08
N SER A 5 6.35 7.46 -31.51
CA SER A 5 5.74 7.85 -30.25
C SER A 5 6.80 7.76 -29.16
N SER A 6 7.26 8.91 -28.68
CA SER A 6 8.05 8.99 -27.45
C SER A 6 7.13 8.70 -26.27
N GLU A 7 7.01 7.43 -25.90
CA GLU A 7 6.45 7.06 -24.60
C GLU A 7 7.38 7.62 -23.53
N SER A 8 6.93 8.66 -22.85
CA SER A 8 7.61 9.17 -21.66
C SER A 8 7.48 8.14 -20.55
N GLU A 9 8.61 7.77 -19.95
CA GLU A 9 8.64 6.87 -18.80
C GLU A 9 7.67 7.37 -17.71
N PRO A 10 6.83 6.50 -17.12
CA PRO A 10 5.90 6.91 -16.09
C PRO A 10 6.67 7.44 -14.89
N VAL A 11 6.40 8.71 -14.52
CA VAL A 11 6.99 9.31 -13.32
C VAL A 11 6.45 8.55 -12.10
N MET A 12 7.28 7.69 -11.53
CA MET A 12 6.95 6.96 -10.31
C MET A 12 6.88 7.95 -9.13
N LYS A 13 5.67 8.14 -8.58
CA LYS A 13 5.47 8.90 -7.35
C LYS A 13 5.72 7.99 -6.15
N GLU A 14 6.67 8.37 -5.29
CA GLU A 14 6.86 7.71 -4.00
C GLU A 14 5.63 7.96 -3.10
N LEU A 15 5.04 6.88 -2.56
CA LEU A 15 3.89 6.98 -1.65
C LEU A 15 4.31 7.08 -0.18
N CYS A 16 5.33 6.31 0.21
CA CYS A 16 5.89 6.34 1.55
C CYS A 16 7.23 5.60 1.64
N SER A 17 8.02 5.95 2.65
CA SER A 17 9.17 5.17 3.13
C SER A 17 8.96 4.80 4.61
N LYS A 18 9.41 3.61 5.01
CA LYS A 18 9.30 3.11 6.38
C LYS A 18 10.51 2.27 6.75
N ILE A 19 11.05 2.51 7.94
CA ILE A 19 12.01 1.60 8.59
C ILE A 19 11.24 0.43 9.20
N LEU A 20 11.58 -0.80 8.81
CA LEU A 20 10.92 -2.00 9.31
C LEU A 20 11.36 -2.32 10.73
N THR A 21 10.38 -2.55 11.61
CA THR A 21 10.61 -3.03 12.98
C THR A 21 10.61 -4.56 13.03
N ALA A 22 11.09 -5.14 14.13
CA ALA A 22 11.00 -6.59 14.35
C ALA A 22 9.55 -7.11 14.25
N THR A 23 8.56 -6.31 14.70
CA THR A 23 7.13 -6.63 14.56
C THR A 23 6.66 -6.62 13.12
N ASP A 24 7.15 -5.67 12.31
CA ASP A 24 6.80 -5.58 10.89
C ASP A 24 7.25 -6.82 10.11
N VAL A 25 8.42 -7.36 10.46
CA VAL A 25 9.01 -8.53 9.82
C VAL A 25 8.44 -9.83 10.38
N GLY A 26 8.30 -9.94 11.71
CA GLY A 26 7.98 -11.20 12.39
C GLY A 26 6.50 -11.45 12.66
N VAL A 27 5.66 -10.41 12.65
CA VAL A 27 4.24 -10.54 13.06
C VAL A 27 3.31 -9.97 12.00
N ARG A 28 3.38 -8.67 11.75
CA ARG A 28 2.55 -7.99 10.74
C ARG A 28 3.17 -6.67 10.35
N PHE A 29 3.19 -6.41 9.05
CA PHE A 29 3.56 -5.12 8.53
C PHE A 29 2.49 -4.06 8.85
N SER A 30 2.89 -3.00 9.55
CA SER A 30 2.03 -1.86 9.83
C SER A 30 2.23 -0.76 8.79
N PHE A 31 1.18 -0.41 8.06
CA PHE A 31 1.27 0.57 6.98
C PHE A 31 0.99 2.01 7.48
N PRO A 32 1.71 3.05 6.99
CA PRO A 32 1.46 4.44 7.38
C PRO A 32 0.01 4.86 7.12
N THR A 33 -0.70 5.29 8.17
CA THR A 33 -2.15 5.55 8.10
C THR A 33 -2.50 6.71 7.19
N ALA A 34 -1.69 7.76 7.12
CA ALA A 34 -1.93 8.90 6.24
C ALA A 34 -1.89 8.48 4.76
N THR A 35 -0.81 7.82 4.34
CA THR A 35 -0.65 7.23 2.99
C THR A 35 -1.78 6.24 2.68
N MET A 36 -2.15 5.42 3.66
CA MET A 36 -3.27 4.49 3.53
C MET A 36 -4.57 5.22 3.13
N ARG A 37 -4.93 6.27 3.87
CA ARG A 37 -6.19 7.02 3.65
C ARG A 37 -6.19 7.80 2.35
N GLU A 38 -5.04 8.32 1.92
CA GLU A 38 -4.93 9.10 0.69
C GLU A 38 -5.05 8.22 -0.57
N HIS A 39 -4.44 7.03 -0.55
CA HIS A 39 -4.28 6.22 -1.76
C HIS A 39 -5.16 4.97 -1.82
N PHE A 40 -5.65 4.48 -0.68
CA PHE A 40 -6.49 3.27 -0.63
C PHE A 40 -7.91 3.65 -0.19
N LYS A 41 -8.83 3.66 -1.15
CA LYS A 41 -10.25 3.84 -0.88
C LYS A 41 -10.86 2.50 -0.50
N LEU A 42 -11.14 2.28 0.78
CA LEU A 42 -11.96 1.15 1.20
C LEU A 42 -13.41 1.40 0.80
N LEU A 43 -14.06 0.37 0.28
CA LEU A 43 -15.50 0.39 0.07
C LEU A 43 -16.21 0.54 1.42
N GLU A 44 -17.30 1.31 1.44
CA GLU A 44 -18.14 1.47 2.63
C GLU A 44 -18.61 0.09 3.12
N GLY A 45 -18.44 -0.18 4.42
CA GLY A 45 -18.72 -1.49 5.02
C GLY A 45 -17.60 -2.53 4.89
N SER A 46 -16.56 -2.30 4.09
CA SER A 46 -15.39 -3.19 4.03
C SER A 46 -14.32 -2.81 5.06
N GLN A 47 -13.73 -3.84 5.69
CA GLN A 47 -12.63 -3.70 6.65
C GLN A 47 -11.27 -4.05 6.04
N SER A 48 -11.25 -4.49 4.79
CA SER A 48 -10.02 -4.85 4.10
C SER A 48 -10.08 -4.57 2.61
N LEU A 49 -8.90 -4.40 2.02
CA LEU A 49 -8.70 -4.23 0.60
C LEU A 49 -7.52 -5.09 0.15
N ASP A 50 -7.75 -5.91 -0.87
CA ASP A 50 -6.67 -6.64 -1.54
C ASP A 50 -6.09 -5.78 -2.64
N PHE A 51 -4.76 -5.73 -2.72
CA PHE A 51 -4.05 -4.98 -3.74
C PHE A 51 -2.77 -5.71 -4.16
N GLN A 52 -2.31 -5.41 -5.36
CA GLN A 52 -1.10 -5.98 -5.93
C GLN A 52 -0.01 -4.92 -6.03
N VAL A 53 1.22 -5.32 -5.75
CA VAL A 53 2.42 -4.49 -5.90
C VAL A 53 3.44 -5.27 -6.70
N THR A 54 4.04 -4.61 -7.69
CA THR A 54 5.16 -5.16 -8.46
C THR A 54 6.46 -4.67 -7.86
N ASP A 55 7.36 -5.60 -7.53
CA ASP A 55 8.69 -5.22 -7.03
C ASP A 55 9.67 -4.90 -8.16
N LYS A 56 10.89 -4.48 -7.79
CA LYS A 56 11.96 -4.13 -8.74
C LYS A 56 12.44 -5.31 -9.61
N TYR A 57 12.06 -6.54 -9.27
CA TYR A 57 12.37 -7.76 -10.02
C TYR A 57 11.18 -8.23 -10.86
N SER A 58 10.17 -7.37 -11.05
CA SER A 58 8.93 -7.66 -11.77
C SER A 58 8.08 -8.77 -11.14
N LYS A 59 8.34 -9.12 -9.87
CA LYS A 59 7.51 -10.08 -9.16
C LYS A 59 6.28 -9.36 -8.59
N VAL A 60 5.12 -9.95 -8.84
CA VAL A 60 3.84 -9.46 -8.33
C VAL A 60 3.59 -10.06 -6.95
N TRP A 61 3.30 -9.20 -5.99
CA TRP A 61 2.95 -9.55 -4.62
C TRP A 61 1.52 -9.11 -4.35
N THR A 62 0.69 -10.02 -3.85
CA THR A 62 -0.66 -9.71 -3.39
C THR A 62 -0.63 -9.46 -1.89
N PHE A 63 -1.09 -8.28 -1.47
CA PHE A 63 -1.22 -7.90 -0.08
C PHE A 63 -2.68 -7.65 0.27
N ARG A 64 -3.02 -7.89 1.54
CA ARG A 64 -4.29 -7.50 2.14
C ARG A 64 -4.06 -6.41 3.16
N LEU A 65 -4.61 -5.23 2.90
CA LEU A 65 -4.65 -4.12 3.84
C LEU A 65 -5.87 -4.29 4.74
N TYR A 66 -5.68 -4.20 6.06
CA TYR A 66 -6.77 -4.22 7.03
C TYR A 66 -6.90 -2.85 7.70
N THR A 67 -8.12 -2.33 7.80
CA THR A 67 -8.42 -1.19 8.67
C THR A 67 -8.97 -1.69 10.00
N ARG A 68 -8.42 -1.15 11.09
CA ARG A 68 -8.99 -1.38 12.43
C ARG A 68 -10.28 -0.57 12.54
N LYS A 69 -11.32 -1.16 13.12
CA LYS A 69 -12.48 -0.39 13.56
C LYS A 69 -12.02 0.67 14.57
N ASN A 70 -12.64 1.85 14.54
CA ASN A 70 -12.46 2.88 15.56
C ASN A 70 -13.15 2.53 16.89
N ASP A 71 -13.62 1.29 17.04
CA ASP A 71 -14.17 0.76 18.28
C ASP A 71 -13.02 0.69 19.28
N GLY A 72 -12.92 1.75 20.09
CA GLY A 72 -11.78 2.03 20.94
C GLY A 72 -11.29 0.78 21.65
N HIS A 73 -10.03 0.42 21.41
CA HIS A 73 -9.35 -0.45 22.36
C HIS A 73 -9.43 0.25 23.71
N PRO A 74 -10.05 -0.35 24.73
CA PRO A 74 -9.79 0.08 26.09
C PRO A 74 -8.28 -0.07 26.26
N LYS A 75 -7.57 1.04 26.45
CA LYS A 75 -6.24 0.95 27.02
C LYS A 75 -6.42 0.31 28.40
N PRO A 76 -5.64 -0.72 28.75
CA PRO A 76 -5.56 -1.22 30.12
C PRO A 76 -5.24 -0.08 31.10
#